data_AF-A0A935LM29-F1
#
_entry.id   AF-A0A935LM29-F1
#
_cell.length_a   1.000
_cell.length_b   1.000
_cell.length_c   1.000
_cell.angle_alpha   90.00
_cell.angle_beta   90.00
_cell.angle_gamma   90.00
#
_symmetry.space_group_name_H-M   'P 1'
#
loop_
_entity.id
_entity.type
_entity.pdbx_description
1 polymer ?
#
loop_
_entity_poly.entity_id
_entity_poly.type
_entity_poly.pdbx_seq_one_letter_code
_entity_poly.pdbx_strand_id
1 'polypeptide(L)'
;MEARPTGMVVYRASRLEALLQPLEGVLAKYPPPRLLASQTVLAAHPGMKRWLGLALARRRGPKSIVANLDICLPTTWFESRVRDELGVSAI
;
A
#
# COMPACT_ATOMS: atom_id res chain seq x y z
N MET A 1 15.50 -9.82 -14.37
CA MET A 1 14.72 -8.79 -13.65
C MET A 1 13.35 -8.76 -14.30
N GLU A 2 12.31 -9.24 -13.62
CA GLU A 2 10.96 -9.33 -14.20
C GLU A 2 10.40 -7.91 -14.37
N ALA A 3 9.81 -7.61 -15.54
CA ALA A 3 9.29 -6.29 -15.84
C ALA A 3 8.13 -5.93 -14.90
N ARG A 4 8.05 -4.66 -14.48
CA ARG A 4 6.86 -4.16 -13.77
C ARG A 4 5.64 -4.36 -14.67
N PRO A 5 4.51 -4.86 -14.15
CA PRO A 5 3.31 -5.01 -14.95
C PRO A 5 2.86 -3.65 -15.48
N THR A 6 2.59 -3.57 -16.79
CA THR A 6 2.14 -2.36 -17.49
C THR A 6 0.63 -2.14 -17.37
N GLY A 7 0.01 -2.61 -16.29
CA GLY A 7 -1.44 -2.59 -16.10
C GLY A 7 -1.86 -2.88 -14.66
N MET A 8 -3.17 -3.03 -14.45
CA MET A 8 -3.75 -3.31 -13.13
C MET A 8 -3.80 -4.81 -12.85
N VAL A 9 -3.15 -5.25 -11.77
CA VAL A 9 -3.23 -6.64 -11.29
C VAL A 9 -4.29 -6.74 -10.21
N VAL A 10 -5.24 -7.65 -10.37
CA VAL A 10 -6.35 -7.85 -9.42
C VAL A 10 -6.16 -9.19 -8.70
N TYR A 11 -6.01 -9.13 -7.39
CA TYR A 11 -6.02 -10.30 -6.52
C TYR A 11 -7.42 -10.47 -5.93
N ARG A 12 -7.94 -11.71 -5.92
CA ARG A 12 -9.25 -12.04 -5.36
C ARG A 12 -9.11 -13.13 -4.32
N ALA A 13 -9.82 -12.97 -3.21
CA ALA A 13 -9.96 -13.99 -2.19
C ALA A 13 -11.32 -13.85 -1.50
N SER A 14 -11.79 -14.92 -0.86
CA SER A 14 -13.02 -14.89 -0.07
C SER A 14 -12.89 -14.14 1.26
N ARG A 15 -11.65 -13.90 1.71
CA ARG A 15 -11.32 -13.22 2.96
C ARG A 15 -10.16 -12.25 2.74
N LEU A 16 -10.20 -11.10 3.39
CA LEU A 16 -9.17 -10.07 3.25
C LEU A 16 -7.81 -10.55 3.80
N GLU A 17 -7.81 -11.38 4.83
CA GLU A 17 -6.60 -11.95 5.44
C GLU A 17 -5.80 -12.82 4.45
N ALA A 18 -6.48 -13.51 3.54
CA ALA A 18 -5.84 -14.32 2.51
C ALA A 18 -5.09 -13.45 1.48
N LEU A 19 -5.42 -12.15 1.39
CA LEU A 19 -4.72 -11.19 0.54
C LEU A 19 -3.47 -10.60 1.18
N LEU A 20 -3.17 -10.90 2.46
CA LEU A 20 -1.99 -10.37 3.13
C LEU A 20 -0.69 -10.94 2.55
N GLN A 21 -0.63 -12.25 2.29
CA GLN A 21 0.53 -12.88 1.66
C GLN A 21 0.85 -12.31 0.26
N PRO A 22 -0.11 -12.22 -0.69
CA PRO A 22 0.19 -11.63 -1.99
C PRO A 22 0.54 -10.14 -1.88
N LEU A 23 -0.08 -9.39 -0.96
CA LEU A 23 0.30 -8.00 -0.70
C LEU A 23 1.77 -7.89 -0.27
N GLU A 24 2.21 -8.69 0.72
CA GLU A 24 3.60 -8.71 1.18
C GLU A 24 4.56 -9.06 0.03
N GLY A 25 4.19 -10.01 -0.82
CA GLY A 25 4.97 -10.38 -2.00
C GLY A 25 5.13 -9.22 -3.00
N VAL A 26 4.06 -8.48 -3.27
CA VAL A 26 4.09 -7.30 -4.15
C VAL A 26 4.94 -6.18 -3.54
N LEU A 27 4.77 -5.90 -2.24
CA LEU A 27 5.53 -4.86 -1.55
C LEU A 27 7.04 -5.15 -1.59
N ALA A 28 7.43 -6.41 -1.36
CA ALA A 28 8.82 -6.84 -1.42
C ALA A 28 9.40 -6.85 -2.84
N LYS A 29 8.59 -7.20 -3.85
CA LYS A 29 9.01 -7.25 -5.26
C LYS A 29 9.23 -5.86 -5.86
N TYR A 30 8.48 -4.86 -5.41
CA TYR A 30 8.52 -3.49 -5.98
C TYR A 30 8.77 -2.42 -4.92
N PRO A 31 9.94 -2.42 -4.25
CA PRO A 31 10.25 -1.42 -3.24
C PRO A 31 10.30 0.00 -3.83
N PRO A 32 10.10 1.04 -3.01
CA PRO A 32 10.33 2.42 -3.42
C PRO A 32 11.76 2.66 -3.90
N PRO A 33 11.99 3.61 -4.82
CA PRO A 33 13.32 3.87 -5.40
C PRO A 33 14.32 4.48 -4.41
N ARG A 34 13.88 4.97 -3.25
CA ARG A 34 14.74 5.51 -2.18
C ARG A 34 14.58 4.68 -0.91
N LEU A 35 15.68 4.43 -0.21
CA LEU A 35 15.75 3.53 0.94
C LEU A 35 14.74 3.83 2.07
N LEU A 36 14.40 5.11 2.27
CA LEU A 36 13.48 5.55 3.32
C LEU A 36 12.17 6.14 2.77
N ALA A 37 11.94 6.07 1.46
CA ALA A 37 10.67 6.50 0.91
C ALA A 37 9.57 5.54 1.38
N SER A 38 8.44 6.10 1.78
CA SER A 38 7.26 5.30 2.11
C SER A 38 6.73 4.57 0.88
N GLN A 39 6.24 3.36 1.07
CA GLN A 39 5.48 2.63 0.07
C GLN A 39 4.00 2.84 0.33
N THR A 40 3.28 3.35 -0.67
CA THR A 40 1.87 3.71 -0.53
C THR A 40 0.97 2.47 -0.65
N VAL A 41 0.00 2.36 0.26
CA VAL A 41 -1.09 1.37 0.19
C VAL A 41 -2.42 2.08 0.37
N LEU A 42 -3.32 1.89 -0.59
CA LEU A 42 -4.66 2.48 -0.51
C LEU A 42 -5.59 1.57 0.29
N ALA A 43 -6.26 2.14 1.30
CA ALA A 43 -7.25 1.45 2.12
C ALA A 43 -8.62 2.08 1.90
N ALA A 44 -9.64 1.28 1.60
CA ALA A 44 -10.97 1.79 1.25
C ALA A 44 -11.68 2.54 2.39
N HIS A 45 -11.28 2.32 3.64
CA HIS A 45 -11.91 2.91 4.82
C HIS A 45 -10.89 3.14 5.97
N PRO A 46 -11.07 4.14 6.84
CA PRO A 46 -10.17 4.37 7.99
C PRO A 46 -9.96 3.14 8.89
N GLY A 47 -11.00 2.32 9.08
CA GLY A 47 -10.89 1.07 9.83
C GLY A 47 -9.89 0.08 9.22
N MET A 48 -9.82 0.02 7.88
CA MET A 48 -8.88 -0.84 7.16
C MET A 48 -7.44 -0.39 7.32
N LYS A 49 -7.19 0.93 7.42
CA LYS A 49 -5.85 1.46 7.68
C LYS A 49 -5.26 0.88 8.97
N ARG A 50 -6.02 0.96 10.08
CA ARG A 50 -5.60 0.42 11.37
C ARG A 50 -5.51 -1.11 11.35
N TRP A 51 -6.51 -1.76 10.76
CA TRP A 51 -6.53 -3.22 10.65
C TRP A 51 -5.31 -3.76 9.88
N LEU A 52 -4.97 -3.17 8.73
CA LEU A 52 -3.90 -3.65 7.86
C LEU A 52 -2.54 -3.56 8.55
N GLY A 53 -2.25 -2.42 9.21
CA GLY A 53 -0.98 -2.26 9.95
C GLY A 53 -0.81 -3.33 11.03
N LEU A 54 -1.87 -3.59 11.81
CA LEU A 54 -1.85 -4.65 12.83
C LEU A 54 -1.78 -6.06 12.23
N ALA A 55 -2.49 -6.31 11.13
CA ALA A 55 -2.51 -7.61 10.48
C ALA A 55 -1.13 -7.98 9.91
N LEU A 56 -0.45 -7.03 9.26
CA LEU A 56 0.92 -7.22 8.76
C LEU A 56 1.91 -7.43 9.92
N ALA A 57 1.81 -6.64 10.99
CA ALA A 57 2.69 -6.77 12.15
C ALA A 57 2.53 -8.16 12.82
N ARG A 58 1.29 -8.63 12.99
CA ARG A 58 1.01 -9.97 13.53
C ARG A 58 1.58 -11.08 12.65
N ARG A 59 1.47 -10.95 11.33
CA ARG A 59 1.98 -11.95 10.38
C ARG A 59 3.49 -12.07 10.38
N ARG A 60 4.22 -10.96 10.50
CA ARG A 60 5.68 -10.97 10.61
C ARG A 60 6.18 -11.52 11.95
N GLY A 61 5.29 -11.62 12.95
CA GLY A 61 5.55 -12.28 14.22
C GLY A 61 6.05 -11.34 15.32
N PRO A 62 6.29 -11.87 16.53
CA PRO A 62 6.77 -11.09 17.67
C PRO A 62 8.08 -10.36 17.36
N LYS A 63 8.23 -9.13 17.87
CA LYS A 63 9.40 -8.25 17.65
C LYS A 63 9.65 -7.82 16.21
N SER A 64 8.71 -8.06 15.30
CA SER A 64 8.78 -7.55 13.94
C SER A 64 8.26 -6.12 13.85
N ILE A 65 8.71 -5.41 12.81
CA ILE A 65 8.30 -4.03 12.53
C ILE A 65 7.69 -3.98 11.13
N VAL A 66 6.53 -3.33 11.02
CA VAL A 66 5.96 -2.87 9.76
C VAL A 66 6.02 -1.35 9.79
N ALA A 67 6.98 -0.81 9.05
CA ALA A 67 7.25 0.62 8.97
C ALA A 67 7.30 1.04 7.50
N ASN A 68 7.40 2.36 7.27
CA ASN A 68 7.51 2.98 5.95
C ASN A 68 6.38 2.57 4.98
N LEU A 69 5.20 2.22 5.52
CA LEU A 69 3.98 2.10 4.75
C LEU A 69 3.14 3.35 4.96
N ASP A 70 2.87 4.08 3.89
CA ASP A 70 1.86 5.12 3.91
C ASP A 70 0.52 4.50 3.52
N ILE A 71 -0.26 4.15 4.54
CA ILE A 71 -1.61 3.61 4.35
C ILE A 71 -2.60 4.78 4.36
N CYS A 72 -3.16 5.11 3.20
CA CYS A 72 -4.01 6.28 3.01
C CYS A 72 -5.34 5.95 2.31
N LEU A 73 -6.30 6.87 2.36
CA LEU A 73 -7.58 6.71 1.69
C LEU A 73 -7.45 7.05 0.20
N PRO A 74 -8.23 6.41 -0.70
CA PRO A 74 -8.23 6.73 -2.12
C PRO A 74 -8.40 8.22 -2.42
N THR A 75 -9.33 8.90 -1.75
CA THR A 75 -9.59 10.33 -1.97
C THR A 75 -8.38 11.19 -1.61
N THR A 76 -7.82 11.01 -0.41
CA THR A 76 -6.64 11.76 0.04
C THR A 76 -5.45 11.53 -0.88
N TRP A 77 -5.26 10.30 -1.33
CA TRP A 77 -4.21 9.98 -2.29
C TRP A 77 -4.46 10.66 -3.64
N PHE A 78 -5.68 10.58 -4.16
CA PHE A 78 -6.03 11.17 -5.45
C PHE A 78 -5.83 12.69 -5.45
N GLU A 79 -6.31 13.39 -4.41
CA GLU A 79 -6.07 14.83 -4.22
C GLU A 79 -4.57 15.16 -4.17
N SER A 80 -3.76 14.36 -3.44
CA SER A 80 -2.32 14.55 -3.43
C SER A 80 -1.72 14.39 -4.83
N ARG A 81 -2.12 13.37 -5.59
CA ARG A 81 -1.62 13.13 -6.96
C ARG A 81 -2.02 14.23 -7.93
N VAL A 82 -3.28 14.67 -7.88
CA VAL A 82 -3.77 15.80 -8.68
C VAL A 82 -2.97 17.06 -8.37
N ARG A 83 -2.69 17.34 -7.09
CA ARG A 83 -1.87 18.48 -6.68
C ARG A 83 -0.47 18.40 -7.25
N ASP A 84 0.16 17.23 -7.15
CA ASP A 84 1.54 17.02 -7.58
C ASP A 84 1.70 17.10 -9.10
N GLU A 85 0.71 16.62 -9.85
CA GLU A 85 0.77 16.52 -11.32
C GLU A 85 0.20 17.74 -12.04
N LEU A 86 -0.85 18.36 -11.49
CA LEU A 86 -1.62 19.42 -12.15
C LEU A 86 -1.56 20.76 -11.39
N GLY A 87 -0.97 20.79 -10.19
CA GLY A 87 -0.87 22.00 -9.36
C GLY A 87 -2.10 22.25 -8.47
N VAL A 88 -1.99 23.29 -7.65
CA VAL A 88 -2.95 23.58 -6.56
C VAL A 88 -4.32 24.07 -7.06
N SER A 89 -4.41 24.61 -8.28
CA SER A 89 -5.67 25.13 -8.86
C SER A 89 -6.62 24.05 -9.35
N ALA A 90 -6.24 22.77 -9.28
CA ALA A 90 -7.01 21.63 -9.81
C ALA A 90 -7.84 20.89 -8.74
N ILE A 91 -7.95 21.43 -7.52
CA ILE A 91 -8.59 20.80 -6.35
C ILE A 91 -9.58 21.77 -5.71
#